data_AF-A0A962L6A2-F1
#
_entry.id   AF-A0A962L6A2-F1
#
_cell.length_a   1.000
_cell.length_b   1.000
_cell.length_c   1.000
_cell.angle_alpha   90.00
_cell.angle_beta   90.00
_cell.angle_gamma   90.00
#
_symmetry.space_group_name_H-M   'P 1'
#
loop_
_entity.id
_entity.type
_entity.pdbx_description
1 polymer ?
#
loop_
_entity_poly.entity_id
_entity_poly.type
_entity_poly.pdbx_seq_one_letter_code
_entity_poly.pdbx_strand_id
1 'polypeptide(L)'
;MPADVVVETGVLNRSIYQIAIPEFWNRKLVFKFGGGCRAGWYRQGDQTAGVLDSHLLDRGYAVASASLNVFGINCNDLLAAETMMMVKERFVEAFGVPAFTIGFGCSGGSYQSHQIGDNYPGLLDGILVGCSFPEVGHAMVTVLVDARLLKHYFDWANAETDVTWSEAQQLAVGGFANMSVLARTAEGAGRVASVPIDGWPSAEFDDVVPATPRFDPTTMTGARPTVFDHTVNVYGRDPVSGKARWPLDNRGIEYGLSAWREGKISTRQFLHLNRFIGGLDRDGRFVAQRIAHDPEATRAAYSSGRILDGGGGLNDMPIIDYRAWADARDRGDTHLRYHSFSTRARLVAANGDAGNHVMLTEDGLCDGCSLFSLDSPVLSGALDALDKWLTAIRSDRQGSLAERVRRDKPQDVTDACWIDGQKIVERQQMGAGRCDEVFHTFGFPRLEAGAPIANNIVACARRPLDETDVAGMSPVEADEMRQVFPDGVCDWTRSGEAQVRPHQGGWWQFAPDAG
;
A
#
# COMPACT_ATOMS: atom_id res chain seq x y z
N MET A 1 -18.29 -18.37 22.25
CA MET A 1 -19.04 -18.29 21.00
C MET A 1 -20.49 -18.02 21.37
N PRO A 2 -21.19 -17.06 20.74
CA PRO A 2 -22.63 -16.94 20.89
C PRO A 2 -23.28 -18.28 20.52
N ALA A 3 -24.37 -18.66 21.20
CA ALA A 3 -25.00 -19.96 21.00
C ALA A 3 -25.62 -20.14 19.59
N ASP A 4 -25.73 -19.06 18.81
CA ASP A 4 -26.63 -18.97 17.65
C ASP A 4 -25.92 -18.46 16.37
N VAL A 5 -24.75 -19.03 16.04
CA VAL A 5 -23.99 -18.70 14.80
C VAL A 5 -23.78 -19.94 13.95
N VAL A 6 -24.20 -19.87 12.68
CA VAL A 6 -23.93 -20.91 11.67
C VAL A 6 -22.66 -20.53 10.91
N VAL A 7 -21.74 -21.49 10.78
CA VAL A 7 -20.53 -21.33 9.97
C VAL A 7 -20.57 -22.28 8.78
N GLU A 8 -20.62 -21.72 7.57
CA GLU A 8 -20.33 -22.46 6.34
C GLU A 8 -18.83 -22.43 6.07
N THR A 9 -18.24 -23.58 5.74
CA THR A 9 -16.85 -23.68 5.25
C THR A 9 -16.85 -24.48 3.96
N GLY A 10 -16.15 -23.99 2.94
CA GLY A 10 -16.06 -24.66 1.65
C GLY A 10 -14.81 -24.26 0.88
N VAL A 11 -14.72 -24.72 -0.37
CA VAL A 11 -13.61 -24.39 -1.27
C VAL A 11 -14.15 -23.84 -2.58
N LEU A 12 -13.69 -22.66 -2.98
CA LEU A 12 -13.99 -22.03 -4.28
C LEU A 12 -12.77 -21.24 -4.77
N ASN A 13 -12.57 -21.12 -6.08
CA ASN A 13 -11.34 -20.54 -6.68
C ASN A 13 -10.02 -21.11 -6.11
N ARG A 14 -10.01 -22.36 -5.64
CA ARG A 14 -8.89 -22.97 -4.88
C ARG A 14 -8.62 -22.31 -3.52
N SER A 15 -9.49 -21.43 -3.03
CA SER A 15 -9.45 -20.85 -1.68
C SER A 15 -10.37 -21.59 -0.73
N ILE A 16 -9.94 -21.77 0.52
CA ILE A 16 -10.84 -22.15 1.61
C ILE A 16 -11.57 -20.88 2.03
N TYR A 17 -12.90 -20.87 1.98
CA TYR A 17 -13.71 -19.77 2.46
C TYR A 17 -14.49 -20.16 3.72
N GLN A 18 -14.82 -19.15 4.50
CA GLN A 18 -15.73 -19.28 5.64
C GLN A 18 -16.75 -18.14 5.61
N ILE A 19 -17.98 -18.47 5.98
CA ILE A 19 -19.07 -17.51 6.18
C ILE A 19 -19.69 -17.80 7.54
N ALA A 20 -19.69 -16.84 8.45
CA ALA A 20 -20.40 -16.89 9.72
C ALA A 20 -21.64 -16.01 9.65
N ILE A 21 -22.80 -16.58 10.00
CA ILE A 21 -24.08 -15.87 10.06
C ILE A 21 -24.70 -16.03 11.45
N PRO A 22 -24.99 -14.91 12.15
CA PRO A 22 -25.77 -14.95 13.39
C PRO A 22 -27.26 -15.14 13.08
N GLU A 23 -28.01 -15.78 14.00
CA GLU A 23 -29.46 -15.98 13.85
C GLU A 23 -30.24 -14.66 13.62
N PHE A 24 -29.84 -13.59 14.30
CA PHE A 24 -30.44 -12.25 14.18
C PHE A 24 -29.76 -11.39 13.10
N TRP A 25 -29.38 -12.00 11.96
CA TRP A 25 -28.70 -11.32 10.87
C TRP A 25 -29.41 -10.03 10.44
N ASN A 26 -28.70 -8.91 10.55
CA ASN A 26 -29.19 -7.56 10.26
C ASN A 26 -29.18 -7.22 8.75
N ARG A 27 -29.04 -8.26 7.90
CA ARG A 27 -28.87 -8.19 6.45
C ARG A 27 -27.55 -7.57 5.96
N LYS A 28 -26.56 -7.29 6.81
CA LYS A 28 -25.30 -6.64 6.39
C LYS A 28 -24.16 -7.66 6.39
N LEU A 29 -23.20 -7.46 5.50
CA LEU A 29 -22.02 -8.32 5.36
C LEU A 29 -20.74 -7.54 5.63
N VAL A 30 -19.87 -8.08 6.46
CA VAL A 30 -18.47 -7.64 6.59
C VAL A 30 -17.58 -8.69 5.92
N PHE A 31 -16.84 -8.30 4.90
CA PHE A 31 -15.82 -9.13 4.28
C PHE A 31 -14.45 -8.78 4.87
N LYS A 32 -13.86 -9.71 5.62
CA LYS A 32 -12.57 -9.50 6.30
C LYS A 32 -11.40 -9.90 5.39
N PHE A 33 -10.43 -9.00 5.25
CA PHE A 33 -9.20 -9.20 4.51
C PHE A 33 -7.99 -9.31 5.44
N GLY A 34 -7.15 -10.31 5.20
CA GLY A 34 -5.98 -10.59 6.03
C GLY A 34 -4.71 -9.87 5.56
N GLY A 35 -3.87 -9.50 6.54
CA GLY A 35 -2.58 -8.85 6.33
C GLY A 35 -1.48 -9.76 5.78
N GLY A 36 -0.24 -9.24 5.71
CA GLY A 36 0.94 -9.96 5.22
C GLY A 36 1.21 -9.77 3.73
N CYS A 37 2.30 -10.35 3.21
CA CYS A 37 2.57 -10.49 1.76
C CYS A 37 3.81 -11.35 1.47
N ARG A 38 4.91 -11.21 2.24
CA ARG A 38 6.26 -11.75 1.91
C ARG A 38 6.36 -13.28 1.80
N ALA A 39 5.41 -14.03 2.35
CA ALA A 39 5.32 -15.48 2.26
C ALA A 39 4.07 -15.98 1.50
N GLY A 40 3.34 -15.07 0.85
CA GLY A 40 2.03 -15.32 0.27
C GLY A 40 2.08 -15.83 -1.17
N TRP A 41 2.79 -16.93 -1.42
CA TRP A 41 3.07 -17.41 -2.79
C TRP A 41 2.67 -18.87 -3.00
N TYR A 42 2.01 -19.13 -4.14
CA TYR A 42 1.75 -20.47 -4.69
C TYR A 42 1.13 -21.50 -3.72
N ARG A 43 0.28 -21.04 -2.80
CA ARG A 43 -0.41 -21.90 -1.83
C ARG A 43 -1.88 -21.53 -1.68
N GLN A 44 -2.69 -22.52 -1.33
CA GLN A 44 -4.11 -22.34 -1.00
C GLN A 44 -4.29 -21.68 0.38
N GLY A 45 -3.44 -22.04 1.36
CA GLY A 45 -3.54 -21.64 2.75
C GLY A 45 -4.63 -22.39 3.53
N ASP A 46 -4.51 -22.41 4.85
CA ASP A 46 -5.37 -23.16 5.78
C ASP A 46 -6.21 -22.24 6.70
N GLN A 47 -6.06 -20.92 6.57
CA GLN A 47 -6.70 -19.93 7.43
C GLN A 47 -7.31 -18.78 6.63
N THR A 48 -8.36 -18.17 7.16
CA THR A 48 -8.99 -16.94 6.65
C THR A 48 -8.59 -15.74 7.54
N ALA A 49 -9.13 -14.55 7.29
CA ALA A 49 -8.98 -13.40 8.20
C ALA A 49 -9.84 -13.51 9.49
N GLY A 50 -10.43 -14.68 9.74
CA GLY A 50 -11.24 -15.00 10.92
C GLY A 50 -12.65 -14.45 10.84
N VAL A 51 -13.64 -15.34 10.77
CA VAL A 51 -15.07 -14.98 10.66
C VAL A 51 -15.82 -14.97 12.00
N LEU A 52 -15.24 -15.60 13.03
CA LEU A 52 -15.82 -15.66 14.37
C LEU A 52 -15.40 -14.45 15.21
N ASP A 53 -15.90 -13.28 14.84
CA ASP A 53 -15.61 -12.01 15.49
C ASP A 53 -16.84 -11.51 16.27
N SER A 54 -16.79 -11.57 17.61
CA SER A 54 -17.94 -11.20 18.45
C SER A 54 -18.34 -9.74 18.30
N HIS A 55 -17.38 -8.84 18.05
CA HIS A 55 -17.69 -7.41 17.84
C HIS A 55 -18.58 -7.18 16.61
N LEU A 56 -18.53 -8.08 15.62
CA LEU A 56 -19.35 -8.05 14.42
C LEU A 56 -20.63 -8.89 14.59
N LEU A 57 -20.47 -10.15 15.01
CA LEU A 57 -21.57 -11.11 15.10
C LEU A 57 -22.61 -10.66 16.14
N ASP A 58 -22.20 -10.10 17.28
CA ASP A 58 -23.11 -9.63 18.33
C ASP A 58 -23.91 -8.38 17.89
N ARG A 59 -23.45 -7.67 16.85
CA ARG A 59 -24.17 -6.56 16.20
C ARG A 59 -25.03 -7.02 15.01
N GLY A 60 -25.06 -8.31 14.73
CA GLY A 60 -25.89 -8.95 13.70
C GLY A 60 -25.28 -8.95 12.30
N TYR A 61 -24.01 -8.55 12.13
CA TYR A 61 -23.35 -8.66 10.83
C TYR A 61 -23.08 -10.12 10.50
N ALA A 62 -23.31 -10.51 9.25
CA ALA A 62 -22.65 -11.68 8.70
C ALA A 62 -21.17 -11.35 8.44
N VAL A 63 -20.29 -12.35 8.57
CA VAL A 63 -18.86 -12.18 8.33
C VAL A 63 -18.37 -13.23 7.36
N ALA A 64 -17.72 -12.80 6.29
CA ALA A 64 -17.10 -13.69 5.31
C ALA A 64 -15.61 -13.40 5.17
N SER A 65 -14.83 -14.44 4.85
CA SER A 65 -13.42 -14.32 4.49
C SER A 65 -12.95 -15.58 3.77
N ALA A 66 -11.84 -15.48 3.06
CA ALA A 66 -11.24 -16.60 2.36
C ALA A 66 -9.71 -16.57 2.45
N SER A 67 -9.08 -17.73 2.32
CA SER A 67 -7.64 -17.90 2.46
C SER A 67 -6.84 -17.12 1.41
N LEU A 68 -7.34 -17.02 0.17
CA LEU A 68 -6.72 -16.22 -0.88
C LEU A 68 -7.01 -14.72 -0.74
N ASN A 69 -7.83 -14.32 0.25
CA ASN A 69 -8.04 -12.95 0.70
C ASN A 69 -7.20 -12.60 1.95
N VAL A 70 -6.21 -13.43 2.29
CA VAL A 70 -5.15 -13.13 3.27
C VAL A 70 -3.86 -12.97 2.50
N PHE A 71 -3.30 -11.75 2.42
CA PHE A 71 -2.11 -11.54 1.59
C PHE A 71 -0.86 -12.25 2.11
N GLY A 72 -0.79 -12.58 3.40
CA GLY A 72 0.20 -13.50 3.94
C GLY A 72 0.13 -14.92 3.34
N ILE A 73 -0.99 -15.30 2.74
CA ILE A 73 -1.23 -16.58 2.05
C ILE A 73 -1.14 -16.40 0.52
N ASN A 74 -1.75 -15.35 -0.02
CA ASN A 74 -1.77 -15.03 -1.45
C ASN A 74 -1.64 -13.52 -1.67
N CYS A 75 -0.44 -13.03 -1.94
CA CYS A 75 -0.22 -11.61 -2.24
C CYS A 75 -0.40 -11.32 -3.74
N ASN A 76 -1.61 -11.59 -4.25
CA ASN A 76 -2.04 -11.30 -5.62
C ASN A 76 -3.44 -10.71 -5.58
N ASP A 77 -3.56 -9.44 -5.94
CA ASP A 77 -4.79 -8.67 -5.79
C ASP A 77 -5.88 -9.05 -6.80
N LEU A 78 -5.51 -9.51 -8.00
CA LEU A 78 -6.48 -10.05 -8.97
C LEU A 78 -7.16 -11.30 -8.46
N LEU A 79 -6.36 -12.28 -8.00
CA LEU A 79 -6.85 -13.51 -7.39
C LEU A 79 -7.70 -13.24 -6.15
N ALA A 80 -7.32 -12.23 -5.36
CA ALA A 80 -8.11 -11.81 -4.21
C ALA A 80 -9.48 -11.24 -4.62
N ALA A 81 -9.54 -10.42 -5.68
CA ALA A 81 -10.80 -9.89 -6.20
C ALA A 81 -11.71 -11.00 -6.76
N GLU A 82 -11.16 -11.90 -7.58
CA GLU A 82 -11.89 -13.06 -8.13
C GLU A 82 -12.43 -13.97 -7.01
N THR A 83 -11.61 -14.22 -5.98
CA THR A 83 -12.03 -15.03 -4.83
C THR A 83 -13.15 -14.34 -4.06
N MET A 84 -13.00 -13.06 -3.75
CA MET A 84 -14.04 -12.32 -3.03
C MET A 84 -15.36 -12.30 -3.81
N MET A 85 -15.31 -12.07 -5.12
CA MET A 85 -16.48 -12.10 -6.00
C MET A 85 -17.22 -13.44 -5.88
N MET A 86 -16.51 -14.56 -6.02
CA MET A 86 -17.12 -15.89 -5.93
C MET A 86 -17.65 -16.22 -4.52
N VAL A 87 -16.97 -15.76 -3.45
CA VAL A 87 -17.48 -15.92 -2.08
C VAL A 87 -18.74 -15.07 -1.86
N LYS A 88 -18.77 -13.84 -2.38
CA LYS A 88 -19.95 -12.97 -2.29
C LYS A 88 -21.12 -13.56 -3.08
N GLU A 89 -20.88 -14.10 -4.27
CA GLU A 89 -21.90 -14.84 -5.04
C GLU A 89 -22.45 -16.02 -4.23
N ARG A 90 -21.57 -16.86 -3.68
CA ARG A 90 -21.97 -17.98 -2.82
C ARG A 90 -22.80 -17.52 -1.61
N PHE A 91 -22.41 -16.42 -0.97
CA PHE A 91 -23.16 -15.82 0.13
C PHE A 91 -24.58 -15.44 -0.30
N VAL A 92 -24.70 -14.75 -1.44
CA VAL A 92 -26.00 -14.30 -1.98
C VAL A 92 -26.89 -15.48 -2.33
N GLU A 93 -26.36 -16.52 -2.96
CA GLU A 93 -27.12 -17.73 -3.31
C GLU A 93 -27.64 -18.49 -2.09
N ALA A 94 -26.82 -18.57 -1.03
CA ALA A 94 -27.15 -19.35 0.16
C ALA A 94 -28.05 -18.59 1.16
N PHE A 95 -27.84 -17.28 1.31
CA PHE A 95 -28.42 -16.50 2.41
C PHE A 95 -29.21 -15.26 1.95
N GLY A 96 -29.04 -14.86 0.70
CA GLY A 96 -29.71 -13.70 0.11
C GLY A 96 -28.82 -12.46 0.00
N VAL A 97 -29.30 -11.50 -0.79
CA VAL A 97 -28.57 -10.25 -1.09
C VAL A 97 -28.40 -9.41 0.19
N PRO A 98 -27.16 -9.07 0.58
CA PRO A 98 -26.93 -8.19 1.71
C PRO A 98 -27.42 -6.76 1.40
N ALA A 99 -27.76 -6.03 2.45
CA ALA A 99 -28.05 -4.62 2.40
C ALA A 99 -26.84 -3.84 1.85
N PHE A 100 -25.66 -4.13 2.36
CA PHE A 100 -24.39 -3.65 1.86
C PHE A 100 -23.27 -4.56 2.36
N THR A 101 -22.13 -4.48 1.69
CA THR A 101 -20.90 -5.22 1.99
C THR A 101 -19.78 -4.24 2.38
N ILE A 102 -19.27 -4.37 3.62
CA ILE A 102 -18.14 -3.59 4.13
C ILE A 102 -16.84 -4.39 3.94
N GLY A 103 -15.83 -3.78 3.34
CA GLY A 103 -14.47 -4.31 3.32
C GLY A 103 -13.73 -3.92 4.60
N PHE A 104 -13.19 -4.89 5.32
CA PHE A 104 -12.54 -4.66 6.62
C PHE A 104 -11.14 -5.29 6.67
N GLY A 105 -10.09 -4.49 6.81
CA GLY A 105 -8.73 -5.04 6.87
C GLY A 105 -7.62 -4.01 7.07
N CYS A 106 -6.51 -4.47 7.65
CA CYS A 106 -5.30 -3.66 7.84
C CYS A 106 -4.11 -4.23 7.06
N SER A 107 -3.13 -3.38 6.72
CA SER A 107 -1.89 -3.79 6.05
C SER A 107 -2.16 -4.45 4.69
N GLY A 108 -1.79 -5.73 4.52
CA GLY A 108 -2.19 -6.60 3.41
C GLY A 108 -3.68 -6.51 3.05
N GLY A 109 -4.55 -6.41 4.06
CA GLY A 109 -5.99 -6.26 3.88
C GLY A 109 -6.40 -4.89 3.37
N SER A 110 -5.63 -3.83 3.66
CA SER A 110 -5.90 -2.49 3.14
C SER A 110 -5.62 -2.39 1.64
N TYR A 111 -4.57 -3.04 1.12
CA TYR A 111 -4.32 -3.10 -0.33
C TYR A 111 -5.53 -3.71 -1.04
N GLN A 112 -6.02 -4.83 -0.51
CA GLN A 112 -7.16 -5.57 -1.05
C GLN A 112 -8.41 -4.69 -1.06
N SER A 113 -8.78 -4.09 0.07
CA SER A 113 -9.96 -3.23 0.16
C SER A 113 -9.89 -2.06 -0.83
N HIS A 114 -8.75 -1.36 -0.92
CA HIS A 114 -8.59 -0.25 -1.86
C HIS A 114 -8.64 -0.73 -3.31
N GLN A 115 -7.84 -1.73 -3.70
CA GLN A 115 -7.75 -2.18 -5.08
C GLN A 115 -9.03 -2.88 -5.54
N ILE A 116 -9.69 -3.66 -4.69
CA ILE A 116 -10.98 -4.28 -5.01
C ILE A 116 -12.04 -3.20 -5.13
N GLY A 117 -12.11 -2.28 -4.17
CA GLY A 117 -13.07 -1.17 -4.20
C GLY A 117 -12.93 -0.27 -5.42
N ASP A 118 -11.70 0.00 -5.86
CA ASP A 118 -11.43 0.86 -7.02
C ASP A 118 -11.66 0.14 -8.36
N ASN A 119 -11.15 -1.08 -8.50
CA ASN A 119 -11.10 -1.79 -9.78
C ASN A 119 -12.34 -2.65 -10.07
N TYR A 120 -13.14 -2.99 -9.06
CA TYR A 120 -14.31 -3.86 -9.19
C TYR A 120 -15.54 -3.26 -8.49
N PRO A 121 -16.09 -2.14 -9.01
CA PRO A 121 -17.26 -1.49 -8.44
C PRO A 121 -18.43 -2.49 -8.27
N GLY A 122 -19.10 -2.42 -7.12
CA GLY A 122 -20.24 -3.29 -6.76
C GLY A 122 -19.90 -4.49 -5.87
N LEU A 123 -18.61 -4.86 -5.72
CA LEU A 123 -18.22 -5.90 -4.75
C LEU A 123 -18.28 -5.38 -3.31
N LEU A 124 -17.82 -4.13 -3.09
CA LEU A 124 -17.81 -3.43 -1.81
C LEU A 124 -18.64 -2.16 -1.92
N ASP A 125 -19.43 -1.87 -0.89
CA ASP A 125 -20.23 -0.64 -0.80
C ASP A 125 -19.52 0.43 0.04
N GLY A 126 -18.57 0.04 0.90
CA GLY A 126 -17.75 0.91 1.74
C GLY A 126 -16.59 0.14 2.36
N ILE A 127 -15.53 0.85 2.75
CA ILE A 127 -14.35 0.22 3.35
C ILE A 127 -13.95 0.88 4.67
N LEU A 128 -13.61 0.04 5.65
CA LEU A 128 -12.96 0.40 6.90
C LEU A 128 -11.59 -0.26 6.91
N VAL A 129 -10.58 0.54 6.64
CA VAL A 129 -9.19 0.09 6.47
C VAL A 129 -8.33 0.63 7.59
N GLY A 130 -7.20 -0.03 7.85
CA GLY A 130 -6.19 0.56 8.69
C GLY A 130 -4.78 0.10 8.40
N CYS A 131 -3.80 0.70 9.09
CA CYS A 131 -2.39 0.51 8.76
C CYS A 131 -2.17 0.67 7.23
N SER A 132 -2.88 1.64 6.66
CA SER A 132 -3.28 1.62 5.26
C SER A 132 -2.11 1.80 4.31
N PHE A 133 -2.24 1.19 3.14
CA PHE A 133 -1.40 1.44 1.96
C PHE A 133 -2.29 1.55 0.71
N PRO A 134 -1.94 2.39 -0.28
CA PRO A 134 -2.71 2.48 -1.51
C PRO A 134 -2.74 1.17 -2.31
N GLU A 135 -1.57 0.56 -2.53
CA GLU A 135 -1.42 -0.73 -3.22
C GLU A 135 -0.02 -1.32 -2.99
N VAL A 136 0.15 -2.62 -3.28
CA VAL A 136 1.40 -3.35 -3.02
C VAL A 136 2.43 -3.20 -4.14
N GLY A 137 2.00 -3.17 -5.40
CA GLY A 137 2.86 -3.28 -6.59
C GLY A 137 3.85 -2.12 -6.79
N HIS A 138 3.51 -0.93 -6.33
CA HIS A 138 4.36 0.26 -6.43
C HIS A 138 4.43 1.04 -5.11
N ALA A 139 3.33 1.53 -4.55
CA ALA A 139 3.32 2.43 -3.40
C ALA A 139 4.07 1.84 -2.20
N MET A 140 3.90 0.54 -1.96
CA MET A 140 4.69 -0.19 -0.97
C MET A 140 6.06 -0.59 -1.51
N VAL A 141 6.12 -1.41 -2.56
CA VAL A 141 7.39 -2.01 -3.03
C VAL A 141 8.47 -0.98 -3.33
N THR A 142 8.11 0.15 -3.93
CA THR A 142 9.05 1.22 -4.25
C THR A 142 9.73 1.79 -3.02
N VAL A 143 8.96 2.08 -1.96
CA VAL A 143 9.50 2.65 -0.72
C VAL A 143 10.40 1.63 -0.01
N LEU A 144 10.03 0.35 -0.04
CA LEU A 144 10.86 -0.73 0.50
C LEU A 144 12.19 -0.85 -0.25
N VAL A 145 12.15 -0.78 -1.58
CA VAL A 145 13.35 -0.87 -2.44
C VAL A 145 14.24 0.36 -2.23
N ASP A 146 13.67 1.57 -2.21
CA ASP A 146 14.43 2.79 -1.97
C ASP A 146 15.08 2.79 -0.58
N ALA A 147 14.36 2.34 0.46
CA ALA A 147 14.91 2.16 1.81
C ALA A 147 16.07 1.16 1.83
N ARG A 148 15.95 0.05 1.10
CA ARG A 148 17.02 -0.95 0.98
C ARG A 148 18.26 -0.41 0.28
N LEU A 149 18.08 0.33 -0.82
CA LEU A 149 19.20 0.97 -1.54
C LEU A 149 19.90 2.00 -0.64
N LEU A 150 19.14 2.85 0.05
CA LEU A 150 19.69 3.83 0.99
C LEU A 150 20.46 3.16 2.13
N LYS A 151 19.86 2.17 2.79
CA LYS A 151 20.52 1.48 3.90
C LYS A 151 21.79 0.75 3.47
N HIS A 152 21.76 0.08 2.32
CA HIS A 152 22.95 -0.55 1.74
C HIS A 152 24.05 0.47 1.42
N TYR A 153 23.69 1.59 0.78
CA TYR A 153 24.62 2.67 0.49
C TYR A 153 25.24 3.27 1.76
N PHE A 154 24.45 3.57 2.79
CA PHE A 154 24.97 4.16 4.02
C PHE A 154 25.91 3.22 4.77
N ASP A 155 25.57 1.93 4.83
CA ASP A 155 26.44 0.91 5.44
C ASP A 155 27.77 0.82 4.69
N TRP A 156 27.73 0.75 3.36
CA TRP A 156 28.93 0.71 2.52
C TRP A 156 29.76 2.00 2.63
N ALA A 157 29.13 3.18 2.48
CA ALA A 157 29.84 4.45 2.50
C ALA A 157 30.56 4.67 3.84
N ASN A 158 29.90 4.37 4.97
CA ASN A 158 30.48 4.50 6.29
C ASN A 158 31.61 3.49 6.58
N ALA A 159 31.60 2.33 5.93
CA ALA A 159 32.60 1.29 6.14
C ALA A 159 33.81 1.41 5.18
N GLU A 160 33.56 1.78 3.93
CA GLU A 160 34.51 1.57 2.82
C GLU A 160 34.93 2.88 2.11
N THR A 161 34.39 4.04 2.50
CA THR A 161 34.70 5.32 1.86
C THR A 161 35.09 6.39 2.88
N ASP A 162 35.54 7.55 2.40
CA ASP A 162 35.82 8.72 3.24
C ASP A 162 34.58 9.61 3.47
N VAL A 163 33.43 9.28 2.87
CA VAL A 163 32.16 10.01 3.04
C VAL A 163 31.34 9.36 4.15
N THR A 164 31.32 10.01 5.33
CA THR A 164 30.61 9.51 6.50
C THR A 164 29.20 10.11 6.63
N TRP A 165 28.31 9.38 7.29
CA TRP A 165 26.89 9.69 7.46
C TRP A 165 26.46 9.44 8.90
N SER A 166 26.07 10.50 9.61
CA SER A 166 25.42 10.34 10.92
C SER A 166 24.01 9.79 10.78
N GLU A 167 23.46 9.19 11.83
CA GLU A 167 22.06 8.70 11.82
C GLU A 167 21.07 9.80 11.45
N ALA A 168 21.23 11.01 12.01
CA ALA A 168 20.38 12.15 11.69
C ALA A 168 20.40 12.50 10.18
N GLN A 169 21.56 12.38 9.52
CA GLN A 169 21.68 12.60 8.08
C GLN A 169 21.01 11.48 7.27
N GLN A 170 21.18 10.23 7.68
CA GLN A 170 20.53 9.09 7.03
C GLN A 170 18.99 9.20 7.11
N LEU A 171 18.47 9.59 8.28
CA LEU A 171 17.04 9.81 8.50
C LEU A 171 16.50 11.01 7.72
N ALA A 172 17.27 12.10 7.63
CA ALA A 172 16.91 13.26 6.81
C ALA A 172 16.83 12.92 5.31
N VAL A 173 17.70 12.04 4.81
CA VAL A 173 17.64 11.59 3.40
C VAL A 173 16.51 10.59 3.17
N GLY A 174 16.29 9.67 4.11
CA GLY A 174 15.27 8.62 3.97
C GLY A 174 13.84 9.09 4.28
N GLY A 175 13.69 10.18 5.04
CA GLY A 175 12.39 10.65 5.51
C GLY A 175 11.77 9.77 6.60
N PHE A 176 12.59 9.05 7.38
CA PHE A 176 12.12 8.11 8.41
C PHE A 176 12.29 8.67 9.83
N ALA A 177 11.43 8.24 10.76
CA ALA A 177 11.47 8.69 12.14
C ALA A 177 12.72 8.23 12.91
N ASN A 178 13.15 6.99 12.68
CA ASN A 178 14.28 6.39 13.37
C ASN A 178 14.94 5.28 12.51
N MET A 179 16.14 4.84 12.92
CA MET A 179 16.93 3.87 12.16
C MET A 179 16.27 2.48 12.10
N SER A 180 15.50 2.09 13.13
CA SER A 180 14.76 0.83 13.15
C SER A 180 13.66 0.80 12.08
N VAL A 181 12.97 1.92 11.87
CA VAL A 181 11.95 2.06 10.82
C VAL A 181 12.59 1.98 9.43
N LEU A 182 13.72 2.67 9.20
CA LEU A 182 14.50 2.52 7.97
C LEU A 182 14.91 1.06 7.74
N ALA A 183 15.47 0.40 8.75
CA ALA A 183 15.92 -0.98 8.67
C ALA A 183 14.76 -1.95 8.37
N ARG A 184 13.63 -1.84 9.07
CA ARG A 184 12.43 -2.67 8.82
C ARG A 184 11.83 -2.45 7.44
N THR A 185 11.82 -1.21 6.97
CA THR A 185 11.37 -0.87 5.61
C THR A 185 12.31 -1.48 4.56
N ALA A 186 13.62 -1.39 4.77
CA ALA A 186 14.63 -2.00 3.90
C ALA A 186 14.57 -3.55 3.88
N GLU A 187 14.33 -4.19 5.03
CA GLU A 187 14.10 -5.64 5.12
C GLU A 187 12.87 -6.07 4.31
N GLY A 188 11.82 -5.24 4.30
CA GLY A 188 10.58 -5.52 3.58
C GLY A 188 10.76 -5.68 2.06
N ALA A 189 11.81 -5.08 1.48
CA ALA A 189 12.14 -5.23 0.06
C ALA A 189 12.53 -6.67 -0.34
N GLY A 190 12.63 -7.61 0.61
CA GLY A 190 12.84 -9.02 0.30
C GLY A 190 11.82 -9.57 -0.68
N ARG A 191 10.62 -8.97 -0.76
CA ARG A 191 9.55 -9.29 -1.72
C ARG A 191 9.95 -9.22 -3.20
N VAL A 192 11.05 -8.57 -3.55
CA VAL A 192 11.57 -8.52 -4.94
C VAL A 192 12.75 -9.46 -5.19
N ALA A 193 13.23 -10.17 -4.17
CA ALA A 193 14.34 -11.11 -4.25
C ALA A 193 13.85 -12.56 -4.05
N SER A 194 14.31 -13.48 -4.89
CA SER A 194 13.93 -14.91 -4.81
C SER A 194 14.75 -15.71 -3.81
N VAL A 195 15.93 -15.22 -3.45
CA VAL A 195 16.87 -15.83 -2.50
C VAL A 195 17.53 -14.74 -1.67
N PRO A 196 18.01 -15.03 -0.45
CA PRO A 196 18.76 -14.06 0.34
C PRO A 196 20.00 -13.57 -0.41
N ILE A 197 20.31 -12.28 -0.30
CA ILE A 197 21.42 -11.64 -1.04
C ILE A 197 22.22 -10.78 -0.08
N ASP A 198 23.51 -11.05 0.07
CA ASP A 198 24.43 -10.22 0.87
C ASP A 198 23.93 -9.96 2.31
N GLY A 199 23.37 -10.99 2.95
CA GLY A 199 22.78 -10.92 4.28
C GLY A 199 21.38 -10.30 4.33
N TRP A 200 20.87 -9.76 3.22
CA TRP A 200 19.51 -9.23 3.13
C TRP A 200 18.47 -10.34 2.97
N PRO A 201 17.31 -10.19 3.64
CA PRO A 201 16.19 -11.09 3.47
C PRO A 201 15.61 -11.10 2.06
N SER A 202 15.00 -12.23 1.68
CA SER A 202 14.26 -12.45 0.45
C SER A 202 12.79 -12.81 0.70
N ALA A 203 12.03 -12.98 -0.37
CA ALA A 203 10.72 -13.59 -0.27
C ALA A 203 10.87 -15.08 0.10
N GLU A 204 9.85 -15.61 0.76
CA GLU A 204 9.91 -16.92 1.41
C GLU A 204 8.84 -17.83 0.84
N PHE A 205 9.22 -19.06 0.46
CA PHE A 205 8.23 -20.12 0.30
C PHE A 205 7.79 -20.61 1.66
N ASP A 206 6.49 -20.71 1.85
CA ASP A 206 5.97 -21.52 2.95
C ASP A 206 6.32 -23.00 2.74
N ASP A 207 6.55 -23.72 3.83
CA ASP A 207 6.95 -25.12 3.80
C ASP A 207 5.91 -26.04 3.14
N VAL A 208 4.64 -25.62 3.09
CA VAL A 208 3.58 -26.34 2.37
C VAL A 208 3.83 -26.43 0.86
N VAL A 209 4.56 -25.48 0.27
CA VAL A 209 4.88 -25.51 -1.16
C VAL A 209 5.99 -26.55 -1.37
N PRO A 210 5.80 -27.64 -2.12
CA PRO A 210 6.85 -28.66 -2.27
C PRO A 210 8.17 -28.06 -2.81
N ALA A 211 9.32 -28.63 -2.46
CA ALA A 211 10.62 -28.08 -2.87
C ALA A 211 10.81 -28.10 -4.40
N THR A 212 10.33 -29.15 -5.09
CA THR A 212 10.51 -29.37 -6.53
C THR A 212 10.06 -28.19 -7.42
N PRO A 213 8.88 -27.57 -7.22
CA PRO A 213 8.47 -26.39 -8.01
C PRO A 213 9.14 -25.08 -7.59
N ARG A 214 9.88 -25.00 -6.48
CA ARG A 214 10.49 -23.74 -6.00
C ARG A 214 11.66 -23.33 -6.90
N PHE A 215 11.95 -22.03 -6.92
CA PHE A 215 13.08 -21.48 -7.64
C PHE A 215 14.41 -22.07 -7.14
N ASP A 216 15.20 -22.59 -8.06
CA ASP A 216 16.58 -23.03 -7.83
C ASP A 216 17.54 -21.99 -8.44
N PRO A 217 18.33 -21.29 -7.61
CA PRO A 217 19.27 -20.27 -8.08
C PRO A 217 20.47 -20.85 -8.85
N THR A 218 20.71 -22.17 -8.78
CA THR A 218 21.79 -22.85 -9.49
C THR A 218 21.41 -23.14 -10.94
N THR A 219 20.22 -23.70 -11.13
CA THR A 219 19.69 -24.02 -12.47
C THR A 219 18.94 -22.84 -13.09
N MET A 220 18.59 -21.83 -12.30
CA MET A 220 17.75 -20.68 -12.68
C MET A 220 16.35 -21.11 -13.16
N THR A 221 15.82 -22.21 -12.60
CA THR A 221 14.50 -22.77 -12.96
C THR A 221 13.55 -22.77 -11.76
N GLY A 222 12.26 -23.02 -12.00
CA GLY A 222 11.23 -23.09 -10.97
C GLY A 222 10.43 -21.79 -10.78
N ALA A 223 9.41 -21.85 -9.93
CA ALA A 223 8.56 -20.72 -9.57
C ALA A 223 9.33 -19.76 -8.67
N ARG A 224 9.27 -18.45 -8.94
CA ARG A 224 9.96 -17.42 -8.14
C ARG A 224 8.98 -16.79 -7.14
N PRO A 225 9.34 -16.64 -5.85
CA PRO A 225 8.43 -16.14 -4.83
C PRO A 225 8.36 -14.61 -4.79
N THR A 226 8.55 -13.91 -5.92
CA THR A 226 8.55 -12.44 -5.92
C THR A 226 7.16 -11.87 -6.21
N VAL A 227 6.89 -10.66 -5.73
CA VAL A 227 5.63 -9.95 -6.01
C VAL A 227 5.34 -9.81 -7.51
N PHE A 228 6.38 -9.62 -8.33
CA PHE A 228 6.21 -9.46 -9.78
C PHE A 228 6.05 -10.81 -10.49
N ASP A 229 6.76 -11.86 -10.06
CA ASP A 229 6.59 -13.20 -10.62
C ASP A 229 5.24 -13.80 -10.28
N HIS A 230 4.73 -13.56 -9.07
CA HIS A 230 3.38 -13.96 -8.67
C HIS A 230 2.27 -13.20 -9.42
N THR A 231 2.62 -12.10 -10.08
CA THR A 231 1.72 -11.26 -10.88
C THR A 231 2.12 -11.25 -12.37
N VAL A 232 2.86 -12.28 -12.82
CA VAL A 232 3.41 -12.35 -14.19
C VAL A 232 2.36 -12.31 -15.29
N ASN A 233 1.12 -12.74 -15.00
CA ASN A 233 0.02 -12.68 -15.96
C ASN A 233 -0.40 -11.23 -16.31
N VAL A 234 -0.03 -10.25 -15.48
CA VAL A 234 -0.26 -8.83 -15.74
C VAL A 234 0.96 -8.20 -16.38
N TYR A 235 2.12 -8.35 -15.75
CA TYR A 235 3.34 -7.66 -16.19
C TYR A 235 4.01 -8.31 -17.39
N GLY A 236 3.69 -9.56 -17.68
CA GLY A 236 4.35 -10.35 -18.72
C GLY A 236 5.75 -10.80 -18.32
N ARG A 237 6.37 -11.56 -19.21
CA ARG A 237 7.75 -12.03 -19.09
C ARG A 237 8.66 -11.21 -19.99
N ASP A 238 9.87 -10.96 -19.50
CA ASP A 238 10.96 -10.48 -20.33
C ASP A 238 11.37 -11.61 -21.30
N PRO A 239 11.40 -11.37 -22.63
CA PRO A 239 11.64 -12.43 -23.61
C PRO A 239 13.06 -12.99 -23.57
N VAL A 240 14.02 -12.27 -22.99
CA VAL A 240 15.42 -12.70 -22.90
C VAL A 240 15.66 -13.57 -21.66
N SER A 241 15.27 -13.08 -20.49
CA SER A 241 15.51 -13.75 -19.20
C SER A 241 14.40 -14.71 -18.78
N GLY A 242 13.20 -14.58 -19.36
CA GLY A 242 12.00 -15.33 -18.96
C GLY A 242 11.40 -14.91 -17.62
N LYS A 243 12.02 -13.96 -16.90
CA LYS A 243 11.56 -13.44 -15.60
C LYS A 243 10.38 -12.49 -15.77
N ALA A 244 9.57 -12.31 -14.72
CA ALA A 244 8.54 -11.27 -14.77
C ALA A 244 9.16 -9.88 -14.94
N ARG A 245 8.53 -9.04 -15.77
CA ARG A 245 8.93 -7.65 -15.97
C ARG A 245 8.62 -6.83 -14.72
N TRP A 246 9.46 -5.85 -14.36
CA TRP A 246 9.18 -4.95 -13.22
C TRP A 246 8.80 -3.54 -13.67
N PRO A 247 7.72 -2.97 -13.12
CA PRO A 247 7.42 -1.55 -13.14
C PRO A 247 8.13 -0.81 -12.00
N LEU A 248 9.47 -0.89 -11.92
CA LEU A 248 10.29 -0.15 -10.96
C LEU A 248 11.34 0.69 -11.69
N ASP A 249 11.53 1.94 -11.26
CA ASP A 249 12.56 2.84 -11.80
C ASP A 249 13.11 3.71 -10.67
N ASN A 250 14.41 3.98 -10.66
CA ASN A 250 15.00 5.03 -9.81
C ASN A 250 15.96 5.96 -10.57
N ARG A 251 15.85 6.05 -11.89
CA ARG A 251 16.60 7.01 -12.71
C ARG A 251 16.03 8.41 -12.54
N GLY A 252 16.90 9.41 -12.51
CA GLY A 252 16.51 10.81 -12.30
C GLY A 252 16.06 11.14 -10.87
N ILE A 253 15.97 10.17 -9.96
CA ILE A 253 15.65 10.40 -8.54
C ILE A 253 16.86 10.99 -7.83
N GLU A 254 16.70 12.20 -7.32
CA GLU A 254 17.68 12.94 -6.52
C GLU A 254 17.52 12.62 -5.04
N TYR A 255 18.00 11.44 -4.61
CA TYR A 255 17.88 11.04 -3.21
C TYR A 255 18.56 12.06 -2.29
N GLY A 256 17.86 12.51 -1.25
CA GLY A 256 18.35 13.50 -0.29
C GLY A 256 18.29 14.95 -0.76
N LEU A 257 17.56 15.26 -1.84
CA LEU A 257 17.43 16.63 -2.36
C LEU A 257 16.97 17.64 -1.31
N SER A 258 15.91 17.30 -0.55
CA SER A 258 15.39 18.11 0.55
C SER A 258 16.46 18.34 1.62
N ALA A 259 17.09 17.28 2.10
CA ALA A 259 18.15 17.35 3.11
C ALA A 259 19.36 18.19 2.65
N TRP A 260 19.72 18.15 1.37
CA TRP A 260 20.80 18.96 0.81
C TRP A 260 20.40 20.44 0.73
N ARG A 261 19.21 20.75 0.20
CA ARG A 261 18.69 22.13 0.11
C ARG A 261 18.52 22.80 1.48
N GLU A 262 18.23 22.00 2.51
CA GLU A 262 18.11 22.47 3.89
C GLU A 262 19.46 22.51 4.64
N GLY A 263 20.58 22.14 3.99
CA GLY A 263 21.90 22.15 4.60
C GLY A 263 22.15 21.06 5.66
N LYS A 264 21.28 20.04 5.72
CA LYS A 264 21.45 18.88 6.63
C LYS A 264 22.56 17.95 6.16
N ILE A 265 22.83 17.92 4.85
CA ILE A 265 23.94 17.19 4.23
C ILE A 265 24.76 18.10 3.32
N SER A 266 26.03 17.78 3.15
CA SER A 266 26.94 18.52 2.26
C SER A 266 26.70 18.20 0.78
N THR A 267 27.14 19.09 -0.13
CA THR A 267 27.15 18.83 -1.58
C THR A 267 27.93 17.57 -1.93
N ARG A 268 29.08 17.33 -1.26
CA ARG A 268 29.87 16.09 -1.41
C ARG A 268 29.04 14.85 -1.07
N GLN A 269 28.32 14.86 0.05
CA GLN A 269 27.44 13.74 0.45
C GLN A 269 26.31 13.52 -0.57
N PHE A 270 25.66 14.58 -1.03
CA PHE A 270 24.56 14.51 -1.99
C PHE A 270 24.99 13.94 -3.36
N LEU A 271 26.11 14.44 -3.91
CA LEU A 271 26.66 13.95 -5.17
C LEU A 271 27.16 12.50 -5.04
N HIS A 272 27.87 12.17 -3.97
CA HIS A 272 28.37 10.81 -3.73
C HIS A 272 27.23 9.80 -3.60
N LEU A 273 26.17 10.14 -2.84
CA LEU A 273 24.97 9.32 -2.73
C LEU A 273 24.37 9.03 -4.10
N ASN A 274 24.09 10.07 -4.88
CA ASN A 274 23.41 9.89 -6.15
C ASN A 274 24.29 9.22 -7.22
N ARG A 275 25.61 9.31 -7.09
CA ARG A 275 26.58 8.60 -7.93
C ARG A 275 26.66 7.10 -7.64
N PHE A 276 26.56 6.70 -6.38
CA PHE A 276 26.88 5.33 -5.94
C PHE A 276 25.69 4.53 -5.38
N ILE A 277 24.49 5.11 -5.24
CA ILE A 277 23.32 4.38 -4.75
C ILE A 277 22.92 3.18 -5.62
N GLY A 278 23.19 3.25 -6.93
CA GLY A 278 22.91 2.17 -7.87
C GLY A 278 21.45 1.73 -7.90
N GLY A 279 21.23 0.43 -8.03
CA GLY A 279 19.92 -0.19 -8.16
C GLY A 279 19.93 -1.68 -7.84
N LEU A 280 18.83 -2.35 -8.19
CA LEU A 280 18.67 -3.79 -8.09
C LEU A 280 18.50 -4.41 -9.48
N ASP A 281 19.15 -5.56 -9.72
CA ASP A 281 18.84 -6.41 -10.87
C ASP A 281 17.52 -7.19 -10.67
N ARG A 282 17.09 -7.96 -11.67
CA ARG A 282 15.84 -8.75 -11.62
C ARG A 282 15.84 -9.88 -10.59
N ASP A 283 16.97 -10.20 -9.98
CA ASP A 283 17.08 -11.14 -8.86
C ASP A 283 17.08 -10.43 -7.50
N GLY A 284 17.10 -9.11 -7.49
CA GLY A 284 17.18 -8.29 -6.28
C GLY A 284 18.62 -8.05 -5.81
N ARG A 285 19.63 -8.31 -6.66
CA ARG A 285 21.05 -8.06 -6.32
C ARG A 285 21.41 -6.60 -6.55
N PHE A 286 22.23 -6.05 -5.66
CA PHE A 286 22.76 -4.71 -5.83
C PHE A 286 23.66 -4.64 -7.07
N VAL A 287 23.41 -3.63 -7.90
CA VAL A 287 24.21 -3.33 -9.10
C VAL A 287 24.48 -1.84 -9.16
N ALA A 288 25.59 -1.46 -9.82
CA ALA A 288 25.99 -0.06 -9.93
C ALA A 288 24.99 0.77 -10.76
N GLN A 289 24.25 0.12 -11.68
CA GLN A 289 23.26 0.77 -12.52
C GLN A 289 21.96 0.99 -11.76
N ARG A 290 21.37 2.18 -11.92
CA ARG A 290 20.01 2.48 -11.48
C ARG A 290 18.99 1.56 -12.16
N ILE A 291 17.92 1.24 -11.45
CA ILE A 291 16.80 0.45 -11.94
C ILE A 291 16.11 1.24 -13.06
N ALA A 292 15.98 0.62 -14.23
CA ALA A 292 15.17 1.12 -15.33
C ALA A 292 13.85 0.33 -15.40
N HIS A 293 12.71 1.04 -15.45
CA HIS A 293 11.44 0.35 -15.63
C HIS A 293 11.36 -0.35 -17.00
N ASP A 294 10.53 -1.39 -17.04
CA ASP A 294 10.05 -1.94 -18.30
C ASP A 294 8.81 -1.15 -18.77
N PRO A 295 8.82 -0.49 -19.95
CA PRO A 295 7.68 0.29 -20.40
C PRO A 295 6.39 -0.51 -20.62
N GLU A 296 6.47 -1.80 -20.98
CA GLU A 296 5.28 -2.66 -21.09
C GLU A 296 4.71 -2.96 -19.71
N ALA A 297 5.56 -3.30 -18.73
CA ALA A 297 5.12 -3.54 -17.37
C ALA A 297 4.55 -2.28 -16.71
N THR A 298 5.15 -1.11 -16.96
CA THR A 298 4.64 0.17 -16.46
C THR A 298 3.28 0.49 -17.05
N ARG A 299 3.10 0.35 -18.38
CA ARG A 299 1.78 0.50 -19.01
C ARG A 299 0.77 -0.46 -18.41
N ALA A 300 1.13 -1.74 -18.28
CA ALA A 300 0.26 -2.76 -17.71
C ALA A 300 -0.12 -2.46 -16.25
N ALA A 301 0.82 -1.98 -15.43
CA ALA A 301 0.58 -1.61 -14.05
C ALA A 301 -0.52 -0.53 -13.93
N TYR A 302 -0.44 0.51 -14.77
CA TYR A 302 -1.43 1.57 -14.84
C TYR A 302 -2.75 1.11 -15.45
N SER A 303 -2.72 0.54 -16.66
CA SER A 303 -3.93 0.25 -17.43
C SER A 303 -4.80 -0.86 -16.80
N SER A 304 -4.19 -1.75 -16.01
CA SER A 304 -4.90 -2.85 -15.33
C SER A 304 -5.31 -2.54 -13.88
N GLY A 305 -5.04 -1.32 -13.37
CA GLY A 305 -5.42 -0.90 -12.03
C GLY A 305 -4.53 -1.45 -10.90
N ARG A 306 -3.31 -1.92 -11.20
CA ARG A 306 -2.34 -2.32 -10.16
C ARG A 306 -1.78 -1.11 -9.42
N ILE A 307 -1.74 0.05 -10.07
CA ILE A 307 -1.58 1.34 -9.42
C ILE A 307 -2.97 1.88 -9.07
N LEU A 308 -3.25 2.07 -7.78
CA LEU A 308 -4.52 2.63 -7.32
C LEU A 308 -4.73 4.01 -7.94
N ASP A 309 -5.88 4.22 -8.60
CA ASP A 309 -6.26 5.49 -9.22
C ASP A 309 -7.09 6.34 -8.26
N GLY A 310 -8.08 5.72 -7.61
CA GLY A 310 -9.03 6.35 -6.71
C GLY A 310 -10.26 6.95 -7.41
N GLY A 311 -10.27 7.00 -8.74
CA GLY A 311 -11.39 7.48 -9.55
C GLY A 311 -12.32 6.41 -10.06
N GLY A 312 -12.06 5.13 -9.76
CA GLY A 312 -12.95 4.02 -10.03
C GLY A 312 -14.04 3.92 -8.97
N GLY A 313 -14.32 2.70 -8.51
CA GLY A 313 -15.37 2.46 -7.51
C GLY A 313 -15.09 3.13 -6.15
N LEU A 314 -13.85 3.52 -5.85
CA LEU A 314 -13.56 4.26 -4.64
C LEU A 314 -14.22 5.65 -4.61
N ASN A 315 -14.49 6.28 -5.75
CA ASN A 315 -15.23 7.55 -5.79
C ASN A 315 -16.71 7.38 -5.37
N ASP A 316 -17.23 6.17 -5.51
CA ASP A 316 -18.63 5.81 -5.28
C ASP A 316 -18.86 5.12 -3.92
N MET A 317 -17.89 5.14 -3.00
CA MET A 317 -18.06 4.55 -1.68
C MET A 317 -17.43 5.38 -0.54
N PRO A 318 -17.99 5.32 0.68
CA PRO A 318 -17.35 5.84 1.86
C PRO A 318 -16.11 5.02 2.26
N ILE A 319 -15.06 5.74 2.64
CA ILE A 319 -13.77 5.21 3.09
C ILE A 319 -13.48 5.80 4.47
N ILE A 320 -13.34 4.93 5.47
CA ILE A 320 -12.75 5.32 6.75
C ILE A 320 -11.38 4.65 6.87
N ASP A 321 -10.33 5.46 6.89
CA ASP A 321 -8.95 5.06 7.10
C ASP A 321 -8.59 5.32 8.57
N TYR A 322 -8.57 4.24 9.34
CA TYR A 322 -8.21 4.24 10.75
C TYR A 322 -6.73 3.88 10.92
N ARG A 323 -6.05 4.60 11.81
CA ARG A 323 -4.62 4.40 12.02
C ARG A 323 -4.23 4.52 13.48
N ALA A 324 -3.82 3.39 14.06
CA ALA A 324 -2.95 3.41 15.22
C ALA A 324 -1.54 3.85 14.76
N TRP A 325 -1.04 4.96 15.28
CA TRP A 325 0.19 5.59 14.83
C TRP A 325 1.41 4.75 15.24
N ALA A 326 2.24 4.38 14.26
CA ALA A 326 3.35 3.43 14.43
C ALA A 326 4.68 3.96 13.89
N ASP A 327 4.69 5.18 13.34
CA ASP A 327 5.81 5.71 12.56
C ASP A 327 7.11 5.84 13.36
N ALA A 328 7.03 5.93 14.69
CA ALA A 328 8.20 6.03 15.57
C ALA A 328 8.40 4.80 16.48
N ARG A 329 7.79 3.64 16.18
CA ARG A 329 8.00 2.41 16.99
C ARG A 329 9.49 2.07 17.08
N ASP A 330 9.99 1.82 18.30
CA ASP A 330 11.40 1.51 18.57
C ASP A 330 11.91 0.26 17.83
N ARG A 331 11.04 -0.75 17.69
CA ARG A 331 11.33 -1.99 16.96
C ARG A 331 11.26 -1.85 15.42
N GLY A 332 10.91 -0.65 14.94
CA GLY A 332 10.63 -0.33 13.55
C GLY A 332 9.27 -0.87 13.09
N ASP A 333 8.62 -0.12 12.20
CA ASP A 333 7.38 -0.54 11.54
C ASP A 333 7.33 0.05 10.11
N THR A 334 6.64 -0.63 9.20
CA THR A 334 6.49 -0.19 7.80
C THR A 334 5.13 0.45 7.54
N HIS A 335 4.19 0.39 8.49
CA HIS A 335 2.87 0.99 8.39
C HIS A 335 2.96 2.49 8.67
N LEU A 336 3.59 3.22 7.76
CA LEU A 336 3.85 4.66 7.92
C LEU A 336 2.61 5.50 7.58
N ARG A 337 2.38 6.56 8.34
CA ARG A 337 1.18 7.40 8.29
C ARG A 337 0.98 8.09 6.94
N TYR A 338 2.06 8.43 6.25
CA TYR A 338 2.00 9.10 4.95
C TYR A 338 1.19 8.32 3.91
N HIS A 339 1.08 6.99 4.04
CA HIS A 339 0.29 6.18 3.10
C HIS A 339 -1.20 6.56 3.07
N SER A 340 -1.78 6.97 4.19
CA SER A 340 -3.17 7.47 4.24
C SER A 340 -3.32 8.78 3.46
N PHE A 341 -2.31 9.66 3.56
CA PHE A 341 -2.23 10.88 2.75
C PHE A 341 -2.00 10.59 1.28
N SER A 342 -1.26 9.53 0.96
CA SER A 342 -1.04 9.04 -0.40
C SER A 342 -2.36 8.62 -1.06
N THR A 343 -3.18 7.82 -0.37
CA THR A 343 -4.53 7.46 -0.84
C THR A 343 -5.40 8.69 -1.03
N ARG A 344 -5.43 9.61 -0.05
CA ARG A 344 -6.21 10.85 -0.16
C ARG A 344 -5.78 11.70 -1.35
N ALA A 345 -4.49 11.85 -1.60
CA ALA A 345 -3.99 12.62 -2.73
C ALA A 345 -4.40 12.01 -4.08
N ARG A 346 -4.46 10.68 -4.19
CA ARG A 346 -4.98 9.98 -5.39
C ARG A 346 -6.47 10.25 -5.59
N LEU A 347 -7.29 10.14 -4.54
CA LEU A 347 -8.71 10.50 -4.59
C LEU A 347 -8.93 11.93 -5.07
N VAL A 348 -8.20 12.91 -4.51
CA VAL A 348 -8.28 14.32 -4.92
C VAL A 348 -7.86 14.49 -6.38
N ALA A 349 -6.75 13.87 -6.81
CA ALA A 349 -6.28 13.97 -8.18
C ALA A 349 -7.25 13.34 -9.20
N ALA A 350 -7.92 12.25 -8.81
CA ALA A 350 -8.85 11.55 -9.68
C ALA A 350 -10.22 12.23 -9.78
N ASN A 351 -10.73 12.76 -8.65
CA ASN A 351 -12.12 13.17 -8.48
C ASN A 351 -12.32 14.67 -8.18
N GLY A 352 -11.26 15.43 -7.92
CA GLY A 352 -11.30 16.85 -7.53
C GLY A 352 -11.41 17.10 -6.01
N ASP A 353 -11.70 16.07 -5.22
CA ASP A 353 -11.76 16.11 -3.77
C ASP A 353 -11.72 14.69 -3.15
N ALA A 354 -11.83 14.62 -1.83
CA ALA A 354 -11.89 13.37 -1.07
C ALA A 354 -12.98 13.42 0.01
N GLY A 355 -14.15 13.98 -0.32
CA GLY A 355 -15.28 14.13 0.61
C GLY A 355 -15.78 12.80 1.19
N ASN A 356 -15.57 11.72 0.46
CA ASN A 356 -15.87 10.34 0.84
C ASN A 356 -14.80 9.67 1.73
N HIS A 357 -13.69 10.34 2.06
CA HIS A 357 -12.57 9.75 2.81
C HIS A 357 -12.35 10.43 4.17
N VAL A 358 -12.40 9.66 5.25
CA VAL A 358 -12.15 10.12 6.62
C VAL A 358 -10.91 9.45 7.20
N MET A 359 -10.00 10.25 7.76
CA MET A 359 -8.79 9.77 8.43
C MET A 359 -8.94 9.89 9.95
N LEU A 360 -8.85 8.75 10.64
CA LEU A 360 -8.90 8.66 12.10
C LEU A 360 -7.55 8.18 12.63
N THR A 361 -6.97 8.89 13.60
CA THR A 361 -5.64 8.53 14.14
C THR A 361 -5.64 8.45 15.66
N GLU A 362 -5.09 7.38 16.22
CA GLU A 362 -4.84 7.27 17.66
C GLU A 362 -3.43 6.76 17.94
N ASP A 363 -3.00 6.79 19.20
CA ASP A 363 -1.69 6.28 19.58
C ASP A 363 -1.60 4.76 19.36
N GLY A 364 -0.58 4.34 18.64
CA GLY A 364 -0.27 2.94 18.38
C GLY A 364 1.08 2.50 18.95
N LEU A 365 1.74 3.30 19.80
CA LEU A 365 3.07 2.98 20.34
C LEU A 365 3.04 2.08 21.58
N CYS A 366 1.88 1.81 22.18
CA CYS A 366 1.82 0.94 23.35
C CYS A 366 2.27 -0.50 23.06
N ASP A 367 2.98 -1.09 24.02
CA ASP A 367 3.51 -2.46 23.91
C ASP A 367 2.39 -3.49 23.80
N GLY A 368 2.46 -4.34 22.77
CA GLY A 368 1.46 -5.38 22.50
C GLY A 368 0.14 -4.86 21.90
N CYS A 369 -0.03 -3.55 21.72
CA CYS A 369 -1.23 -3.00 21.11
C CYS A 369 -1.35 -3.41 19.63
N SER A 370 -2.51 -3.98 19.29
CA SER A 370 -2.89 -4.24 17.90
C SER A 370 -3.04 -2.92 17.16
N LEU A 371 -2.51 -2.86 15.95
CA LEU A 371 -2.71 -1.71 15.06
C LEU A 371 -4.11 -1.66 14.43
N PHE A 372 -4.91 -2.73 14.62
CA PHE A 372 -6.24 -2.87 14.04
C PHE A 372 -7.05 -3.92 14.82
N SER A 373 -7.74 -3.50 15.87
CA SER A 373 -8.67 -4.35 16.64
C SER A 373 -9.95 -3.59 16.96
N LEU A 374 -11.10 -4.27 16.86
CA LEU A 374 -12.40 -3.72 17.28
C LEU A 374 -12.49 -3.56 18.81
N ASP A 375 -11.50 -4.01 19.57
CA ASP A 375 -11.34 -3.63 20.98
C ASP A 375 -11.01 -2.15 21.15
N SER A 376 -10.43 -1.49 20.13
CA SER A 376 -10.28 -0.03 20.13
C SER A 376 -11.65 0.63 20.03
N PRO A 377 -12.01 1.52 20.97
CA PRO A 377 -13.24 2.32 20.86
C PRO A 377 -13.27 3.19 19.61
N VAL A 378 -12.09 3.62 19.11
CA VAL A 378 -11.99 4.43 17.90
C VAL A 378 -12.33 3.60 16.67
N LEU A 379 -11.73 2.41 16.51
CA LEU A 379 -12.03 1.53 15.37
C LEU A 379 -13.46 0.96 15.43
N SER A 380 -13.92 0.58 16.63
CA SER A 380 -15.31 0.16 16.83
C SER A 380 -16.31 1.27 16.47
N GLY A 381 -16.04 2.51 16.90
CA GLY A 381 -16.87 3.67 16.56
C GLY A 381 -16.82 4.01 15.06
N ALA A 382 -15.68 3.77 14.40
CA ALA A 382 -15.53 3.91 12.96
C ALA A 382 -16.42 2.92 12.18
N LEU A 383 -16.57 1.68 12.66
CA LEU A 383 -17.50 0.72 12.08
C LEU A 383 -18.96 1.21 12.18
N ASP A 384 -19.36 1.72 13.34
CA ASP A 384 -20.71 2.26 13.55
C ASP A 384 -20.96 3.51 12.67
N ALA A 385 -19.95 4.34 12.49
CA ALA A 385 -19.99 5.50 11.61
C ALA A 385 -20.17 5.09 10.13
N LEU A 386 -19.40 4.10 9.66
CA LEU A 386 -19.49 3.60 8.30
C LEU A 386 -20.86 2.97 8.01
N ASP A 387 -21.39 2.18 8.96
CA ASP A 387 -22.73 1.58 8.85
C ASP A 387 -23.82 2.65 8.69
N LYS A 388 -23.81 3.67 9.55
CA LYS A 388 -24.78 4.78 9.48
C LYS A 388 -24.71 5.50 8.15
N TRP A 389 -23.49 5.74 7.66
CA TRP A 389 -23.25 6.40 6.38
C TRP A 389 -23.81 5.56 5.22
N LEU A 390 -23.51 4.26 5.16
CA LEU A 390 -24.04 3.34 4.14
C LEU A 390 -25.56 3.22 4.20
N THR A 391 -26.13 3.18 5.41
CA THR A 391 -27.58 3.16 5.62
C THR A 391 -28.25 4.43 5.08
N ALA A 392 -27.64 5.60 5.27
CA ALA A 392 -28.13 6.87 4.73
C ALA A 392 -28.07 6.89 3.20
N ILE A 393 -26.93 6.52 2.60
CA ILE A 393 -26.75 6.40 1.14
C ILE A 393 -27.81 5.48 0.52
N ARG A 394 -28.11 4.36 1.19
CA ARG A 394 -29.14 3.41 0.76
C ARG A 394 -30.56 3.89 0.97
N SER A 395 -30.80 4.94 1.73
CA SER A 395 -32.12 5.56 1.86
C SER A 395 -32.33 6.65 0.81
N ASP A 396 -31.25 7.26 0.34
CA ASP A 396 -31.26 8.26 -0.72
C ASP A 396 -31.31 7.60 -2.11
N ARG A 397 -32.11 8.16 -3.02
CA ARG A 397 -32.31 7.70 -4.41
C ARG A 397 -32.03 8.80 -5.44
N GLN A 398 -31.49 9.94 -5.01
CA GLN A 398 -31.33 11.13 -5.82
C GLN A 398 -29.88 11.29 -6.32
N GLY A 399 -29.72 11.55 -7.61
CA GLY A 399 -28.40 11.77 -8.22
C GLY A 399 -27.56 10.50 -8.37
N SER A 400 -26.29 10.70 -8.66
CA SER A 400 -25.27 9.65 -8.77
C SER A 400 -24.91 9.06 -7.40
N LEU A 401 -24.25 7.90 -7.40
CA LEU A 401 -23.77 7.28 -6.16
C LEU A 401 -22.70 8.14 -5.49
N ALA A 402 -21.69 8.61 -6.21
CA ALA A 402 -20.73 9.59 -5.69
C ALA A 402 -21.39 10.78 -4.98
N GLU A 403 -22.39 11.42 -5.59
CA GLU A 403 -23.10 12.56 -4.98
C GLU A 403 -23.81 12.17 -3.67
N ARG A 404 -24.46 11.00 -3.62
CA ARG A 404 -25.07 10.47 -2.40
C ARG A 404 -24.05 10.21 -1.31
N VAL A 405 -22.92 9.57 -1.65
CA VAL A 405 -21.83 9.31 -0.69
C VAL A 405 -21.39 10.58 0.00
N ARG A 406 -21.20 11.68 -0.74
CA ARG A 406 -20.78 12.95 -0.12
C ARG A 406 -21.89 13.61 0.68
N ARG A 407 -23.11 13.62 0.16
CA ARG A 407 -24.26 14.27 0.78
C ARG A 407 -24.71 13.59 2.07
N ASP A 408 -24.71 12.26 2.07
CA ASP A 408 -25.25 11.43 3.14
C ASP A 408 -24.23 11.08 4.23
N LYS A 409 -23.04 11.69 4.15
CA LYS A 409 -22.00 11.59 5.16
C LYS A 409 -22.50 12.19 6.49
N PRO A 410 -22.54 11.40 7.59
CA PRO A 410 -22.94 11.93 8.87
C PRO A 410 -22.03 13.08 9.33
N GLN A 411 -22.61 14.13 9.91
CA GLN A 411 -21.89 15.36 10.24
C GLN A 411 -20.75 15.16 11.25
N ASP A 412 -20.86 14.17 12.13
CA ASP A 412 -19.86 13.81 13.15
C ASP A 412 -18.76 12.87 12.62
N VAL A 413 -18.90 12.38 11.39
CA VAL A 413 -17.93 11.51 10.69
C VAL A 413 -16.97 12.41 9.92
N THR A 414 -16.03 12.97 10.65
CA THR A 414 -14.99 13.88 10.15
C THR A 414 -13.62 13.36 10.56
N ASP A 415 -12.59 13.87 9.89
CA ASP A 415 -11.22 13.63 10.29
C ASP A 415 -11.01 13.98 11.77
N ALA A 416 -10.30 13.11 12.47
CA ALA A 416 -10.01 13.32 13.88
C ALA A 416 -8.78 12.54 14.33
N CYS A 417 -8.18 12.97 15.43
CA CYS A 417 -7.26 12.14 16.20
C CYS A 417 -7.65 12.06 17.67
N TRP A 418 -7.13 11.05 18.37
CA TRP A 418 -7.33 10.86 19.80
C TRP A 418 -6.01 11.07 20.53
N ILE A 419 -5.92 12.14 21.31
CA ILE A 419 -4.74 12.50 22.13
C ILE A 419 -5.16 12.40 23.59
N ASP A 420 -4.48 11.56 24.37
CA ASP A 420 -4.82 11.27 25.77
C ASP A 420 -6.31 10.88 25.95
N GLY A 421 -6.84 10.12 24.99
CA GLY A 421 -8.25 9.68 24.95
C GLY A 421 -9.25 10.75 24.52
N GLN A 422 -8.83 11.99 24.28
CA GLN A 422 -9.70 13.07 23.82
C GLN A 422 -9.75 13.16 22.29
N LYS A 423 -10.96 13.18 21.72
CA LYS A 423 -11.17 13.38 20.27
C LYS A 423 -10.91 14.84 19.90
N ILE A 424 -9.89 15.06 19.07
CA ILE A 424 -9.62 16.33 18.41
C ILE A 424 -10.16 16.24 16.98
N VAL A 425 -11.21 17.01 16.69
CA VAL A 425 -11.78 17.11 15.33
C VAL A 425 -10.96 18.10 14.52
N GLU A 426 -10.20 17.59 13.57
CA GLU A 426 -9.28 18.38 12.76
C GLU A 426 -9.06 17.67 11.42
N ARG A 427 -9.07 18.44 10.32
CA ARG A 427 -8.65 17.91 9.02
C ARG A 427 -7.19 17.46 9.12
N GLN A 428 -6.95 16.17 8.91
CA GLN A 428 -5.60 15.62 8.95
C GLN A 428 -4.76 16.23 7.82
N GLN A 429 -3.62 16.82 8.18
CA GLN A 429 -2.66 17.46 7.28
C GLN A 429 -1.24 17.04 7.66
N MET A 430 -0.37 16.87 6.66
CA MET A 430 1.05 16.58 6.89
C MET A 430 1.77 17.88 7.25
N GLY A 431 2.53 17.89 8.36
CA GLY A 431 3.31 19.04 8.82
C GLY A 431 2.51 20.18 9.44
N ALA A 432 1.21 20.00 9.72
CA ALA A 432 0.36 21.05 10.28
C ALA A 432 -0.80 20.47 11.10
N GLY A 433 -1.24 21.25 12.10
CA GLY A 433 -2.36 20.90 12.96
C GLY A 433 -1.96 20.07 14.17
N ARG A 434 -2.84 20.04 15.16
CA ARG A 434 -2.59 19.39 16.45
C ARG A 434 -2.38 17.89 16.30
N CYS A 435 -3.07 17.26 15.35
CA CYS A 435 -2.92 15.84 15.11
C CYS A 435 -1.56 15.47 14.50
N ASP A 436 -0.93 16.35 13.71
CA ASP A 436 0.43 16.11 13.21
C ASP A 436 1.51 16.49 14.24
N GLU A 437 1.26 17.47 15.11
CA GLU A 437 2.16 17.77 16.23
C GLU A 437 2.39 16.56 17.15
N VAL A 438 1.35 15.76 17.41
CA VAL A 438 1.44 14.58 18.29
C VAL A 438 1.78 13.31 17.50
N PHE A 439 1.11 13.09 16.37
CA PHE A 439 1.27 11.87 15.56
C PHE A 439 2.02 12.17 14.26
N HIS A 440 3.21 12.77 14.35
CA HIS A 440 3.90 13.33 13.20
C HIS A 440 3.95 12.39 11.98
N THR A 441 3.60 12.96 10.83
CA THR A 441 3.67 12.28 9.54
C THR A 441 5.06 12.48 8.95
N PHE A 442 5.88 11.44 9.02
CA PHE A 442 7.20 11.43 8.39
C PHE A 442 7.08 11.24 6.87
N GLY A 443 8.17 11.53 6.15
CA GLY A 443 8.25 11.40 4.71
C GLY A 443 8.55 9.98 4.23
N PHE A 444 9.15 9.91 3.05
CA PHE A 444 9.71 8.69 2.45
C PHE A 444 10.75 9.10 1.39
N PRO A 445 11.64 8.20 0.94
CA PRO A 445 12.82 8.59 0.16
C PRO A 445 12.52 9.43 -1.09
N ARG A 446 11.42 9.16 -1.80
CA ARG A 446 11.05 9.93 -3.00
C ARG A 446 10.39 11.26 -2.67
N LEU A 447 9.65 11.38 -1.56
CA LEU A 447 9.15 12.68 -1.11
C LEU A 447 10.32 13.61 -0.75
N GLU A 448 11.35 13.07 -0.08
CA GLU A 448 12.61 13.79 0.18
C GLU A 448 13.41 14.11 -1.10
N ALA A 449 13.07 13.47 -2.22
CA ALA A 449 13.57 13.76 -3.57
C ALA A 449 12.59 14.62 -4.41
N GLY A 450 11.57 15.21 -3.79
CA GLY A 450 10.61 16.13 -4.43
C GLY A 450 9.39 15.47 -5.10
N ALA A 451 9.22 14.15 -5.00
CA ALA A 451 8.07 13.45 -5.57
C ALA A 451 6.76 13.81 -4.85
N PRO A 452 5.59 13.72 -5.52
CA PRO A 452 4.31 13.98 -4.88
C PRO A 452 3.96 12.90 -3.84
N ILE A 453 3.27 13.31 -2.76
CA ILE A 453 2.75 12.42 -1.70
C ILE A 453 1.86 11.28 -2.24
N ALA A 454 1.24 11.45 -3.41
CA ALA A 454 0.46 10.42 -4.09
C ALA A 454 1.26 9.14 -4.39
N ASN A 455 2.59 9.22 -4.49
CA ASN A 455 3.50 8.08 -4.65
C ASN A 455 3.02 7.05 -5.71
N ASN A 456 2.57 7.55 -6.87
CA ASN A 456 1.95 6.75 -7.93
C ASN A 456 2.64 6.94 -9.29
N ILE A 457 3.87 7.46 -9.29
CA ILE A 457 4.69 7.66 -10.48
C ILE A 457 5.77 6.56 -10.49
N VAL A 458 5.58 5.57 -11.35
CA VAL A 458 6.53 4.45 -11.54
C VAL A 458 7.87 4.94 -12.05
N ALA A 459 7.84 5.66 -13.17
CA ALA A 459 8.99 6.30 -13.79
C ALA A 459 8.61 7.75 -14.09
N CYS A 460 9.39 8.69 -13.58
CA CYS A 460 9.15 10.12 -13.79
C CYS A 460 9.52 10.52 -15.21
N ALA A 461 8.80 11.49 -15.78
CA ALA A 461 9.37 12.22 -16.91
C ALA A 461 10.65 12.92 -16.44
N ARG A 462 11.73 12.88 -17.24
CA ARG A 462 12.99 13.53 -16.92
C ARG A 462 13.17 14.81 -17.71
N ARG A 463 13.80 15.80 -17.10
CA ARG A 463 14.24 17.05 -17.73
C ARG A 463 15.74 17.22 -17.55
N PRO A 464 16.43 17.90 -18.49
CA PRO A 464 17.81 18.32 -18.26
C PRO A 464 17.93 19.13 -16.97
N LEU A 465 19.09 19.03 -16.31
CA LEU A 465 19.44 19.90 -15.19
C LEU A 465 19.44 21.36 -15.64
N ASP A 466 18.93 22.25 -14.79
CA ASP A 466 18.99 23.70 -14.96
C ASP A 466 19.81 24.37 -13.85
N GLU A 467 19.93 25.70 -13.92
CA GLU A 467 20.72 26.49 -12.96
C GLU A 467 20.18 26.40 -11.52
N THR A 468 18.90 26.07 -11.33
CA THR A 468 18.30 25.91 -9.99
C THR A 468 18.69 24.58 -9.35
N ASP A 469 18.92 23.54 -10.14
CA ASP A 469 19.32 22.21 -9.64
C ASP A 469 20.78 22.22 -9.14
N VAL A 470 21.63 23.05 -9.73
CA VAL A 470 23.05 23.20 -9.35
C VAL A 470 23.32 24.47 -8.54
N ALA A 471 22.27 25.16 -8.09
CA ALA A 471 22.41 26.39 -7.33
C ALA A 471 23.22 26.16 -6.04
N GLY A 472 24.25 26.98 -5.82
CA GLY A 472 25.15 26.86 -4.67
C GLY A 472 26.28 25.84 -4.85
N MET A 473 26.33 25.10 -5.96
CA MET A 473 27.46 24.24 -6.33
C MET A 473 28.57 25.07 -7.00
N SER A 474 29.83 24.67 -6.79
CA SER A 474 30.95 25.12 -7.61
C SER A 474 30.84 24.60 -9.05
N PRO A 475 31.56 25.18 -10.02
CA PRO A 475 31.53 24.69 -11.41
C PRO A 475 31.89 23.20 -11.55
N VAL A 476 32.81 22.70 -10.73
CA VAL A 476 33.23 21.28 -10.72
C VAL A 476 32.11 20.38 -10.19
N GLU A 477 31.44 20.80 -9.11
CA GLU A 477 30.30 20.06 -8.53
C GLU A 477 29.09 20.07 -9.48
N ALA A 478 28.84 21.18 -10.18
CA ALA A 478 27.80 21.26 -11.19
C ALA A 478 28.09 20.31 -12.38
N ASP A 479 29.35 20.20 -12.81
CA ASP A 479 29.75 19.23 -13.83
C ASP A 479 29.65 17.78 -13.34
N GLU A 480 29.95 17.51 -12.08
CA GLU A 480 29.71 16.20 -11.46
C GLU A 480 28.21 15.87 -11.42
N MET A 481 27.35 16.81 -11.03
CA MET A 481 25.89 16.63 -11.04
C MET A 481 25.38 16.22 -12.43
N ARG A 482 25.89 16.85 -13.51
CA ARG A 482 25.56 16.49 -14.89
C ARG A 482 26.05 15.09 -15.28
N GLN A 483 27.16 14.63 -14.73
CA GLN A 483 27.65 13.26 -14.95
C GLN A 483 26.86 12.22 -14.17
N VAL A 484 26.35 12.58 -12.98
CA VAL A 484 25.49 11.70 -12.16
C VAL A 484 24.11 11.51 -12.81
N PHE A 485 23.58 12.55 -13.46
CA PHE A 485 22.28 12.54 -14.13
C PHE A 485 22.39 12.84 -15.64
N PRO A 486 23.02 11.97 -16.44
CA PRO A 486 23.22 12.20 -17.87
C PRO A 486 21.90 12.24 -18.65
N ASP A 487 20.87 11.53 -18.16
CA ASP A 487 19.51 11.51 -18.73
C ASP A 487 18.60 12.58 -18.09
N GLY A 488 19.13 13.44 -17.22
CA GLY A 488 18.37 14.43 -16.46
C GLY A 488 17.75 13.93 -15.16
N VAL A 489 17.07 14.84 -14.47
CA VAL A 489 16.40 14.65 -13.17
C VAL A 489 14.90 14.60 -13.33
N CYS A 490 14.19 14.05 -12.34
CA CYS A 490 12.74 13.95 -12.39
C CYS A 490 12.04 15.32 -12.46
N ASP A 491 11.16 15.45 -13.44
CA ASP A 491 10.17 16.52 -13.50
C ASP A 491 8.85 16.04 -12.89
N TRP A 492 8.72 16.22 -11.58
CA TRP A 492 7.54 15.82 -10.81
C TRP A 492 6.28 16.65 -11.13
N THR A 493 6.40 17.71 -11.94
CA THR A 493 5.24 18.50 -12.39
C THR A 493 4.50 17.85 -13.56
N ARG A 494 5.11 16.85 -14.19
CA ARG A 494 4.56 16.12 -15.33
C ARG A 494 4.07 14.73 -14.90
N SER A 495 3.15 14.19 -15.69
CA SER A 495 2.76 12.78 -15.57
C SER A 495 3.97 11.86 -15.80
N GLY A 496 3.97 10.71 -15.13
CA GLY A 496 4.98 9.68 -15.31
C GLY A 496 5.02 9.12 -16.72
N GLU A 497 6.17 8.54 -17.09
CA GLU A 497 6.31 7.80 -18.34
C GLU A 497 5.29 6.66 -18.38
N ALA A 498 4.61 6.50 -19.52
CA ALA A 498 3.56 5.49 -19.71
C ALA A 498 2.37 5.56 -18.73
N GLN A 499 2.26 6.63 -17.93
CA GLN A 499 1.14 6.82 -17.02
C GLN A 499 -0.15 7.05 -17.80
N VAL A 500 -1.11 6.18 -17.55
CA VAL A 500 -2.48 6.27 -18.08
C VAL A 500 -3.44 6.08 -16.92
N ARG A 501 -4.64 6.65 -17.03
CA ARG A 501 -5.71 6.22 -16.12
C ARG A 501 -6.06 4.76 -16.46
N PRO A 502 -6.39 3.92 -15.46
CA PRO A 502 -6.96 2.60 -15.73
C PRO A 502 -8.17 2.74 -16.66
N HIS A 503 -8.47 1.72 -17.45
CA HIS A 503 -9.68 1.72 -18.27
C HIS A 503 -10.90 1.94 -17.34
N GLN A 504 -11.60 3.08 -17.51
CA GLN A 504 -12.79 3.38 -16.73
C GLN A 504 -13.83 2.28 -17.00
N GLY A 505 -14.18 1.53 -15.95
CA GLY A 505 -15.07 0.37 -16.02
C GLY A 505 -14.48 -0.94 -15.50
N GLY A 506 -13.19 -0.98 -15.16
CA GLY A 506 -12.54 -2.21 -14.68
C GLY A 506 -12.63 -3.34 -15.70
N TRP A 507 -12.26 -4.55 -15.28
CA TRP A 507 -12.50 -5.75 -16.09
C TRP A 507 -13.99 -6.14 -16.06
N TRP A 508 -14.73 -5.68 -15.03
CA TRP A 508 -16.14 -5.98 -14.77
C TRP A 508 -16.77 -4.89 -13.88
N GLN A 509 -17.95 -4.38 -14.26
CA GLN A 509 -18.84 -3.66 -13.34
C GLN A 509 -19.85 -4.65 -12.77
N PHE A 510 -19.92 -4.77 -11.44
CA PHE A 510 -20.94 -5.57 -10.79
C PHE A 510 -22.12 -4.66 -10.43
N ALA A 511 -23.34 -5.13 -10.68
CA ALA A 511 -24.50 -4.39 -10.24
C ALA A 511 -24.41 -4.21 -8.71
N PRO A 512 -24.55 -2.98 -8.18
CA PRO A 512 -24.71 -2.81 -6.75
C PRO A 512 -25.89 -3.68 -6.29
N ASP A 513 -25.74 -4.29 -5.11
CA ASP A 513 -26.70 -5.24 -4.54
C ASP A 513 -28.13 -4.68 -4.68
N ALA A 514 -28.93 -5.28 -5.56
CA ALA A 514 -30.21 -4.75 -6.01
C ALA A 514 -31.14 -4.50 -4.80
N GLY A 515 -31.49 -3.22 -4.59
CA GLY A 515 -32.50 -2.77 -3.64
C GLY A 515 -33.69 -2.19 -4.37
#